data_AF-A0A959IYN6-F1
#
_entry.id   AF-A0A959IYN6-F1
#
_cell.length_a   1.000
_cell.length_b   1.000
_cell.length_c   1.000
_cell.angle_alpha   90.00
_cell.angle_beta   90.00
_cell.angle_gamma   90.00
#
_symmetry.space_group_name_H-M   'P 1'
#
loop_
_entity.id
_entity.type
_entity.pdbx_description
1 polymer ?
#
loop_
_entity_poly.entity_id
_entity_poly.type
_entity_poly.pdbx_seq_one_letter_code
_entity_poly.pdbx_strand_id
1 'polypeptide(L)'
;ANVHQNTPNTCVSCHIEDFNATTDPNHQQAGFPQDCAQCHNQNTWEGATFDHYSVYPLLGAHAQIAAQCLECHANGYQNTPNTCVGCHLEDFNATTDPNHQQAGFPQDCAQCHSQNNWEGATFDHNTVYPLLGAHAQIAAQCLECHANGYQNTPNTCVGCHIENFNSTTDPNHQQAGFPQDCAQCHSQNTWDGATFDHNTVYPLIGAHAQIAAQCLKCHANGYQNTPNTCVGCHLEDFNATTDPNHQQAGFPQDCAQCHSQNNWEGATFDHNTVYPLLGAHAQIAAQCLECHANGYQNTPNTCVGCHITDYNNARDPNHRTEGFPTDCQDCHSPSSWTPSTFNHDAQYFPIYSGRHNGEWNVCNDCHIAGSNFQQFSCIQCHEHSNKSKVDKDHKDERNYSYTPTSCYECHPRGRS
;
A
#
# COMPACT_ATOMS: atom_id res chain seq x y z
N ALA A 1 -31.25 -69.49 54.97
CA ALA A 1 -31.88 -68.84 53.81
C ALA A 1 -30.80 -68.02 53.10
N ASN A 2 -30.19 -68.60 52.07
CA ASN A 2 -29.25 -67.91 51.18
C ASN A 2 -29.09 -68.82 49.95
N VAL A 3 -29.95 -68.61 48.97
CA VAL A 3 -29.87 -69.22 47.64
C VAL A 3 -29.92 -68.02 46.71
N HIS A 4 -28.79 -67.62 46.13
CA HIS A 4 -28.58 -66.67 44.99
C HIS A 4 -27.20 -65.99 45.08
N GLN A 5 -26.11 -66.76 45.25
CA GLN A 5 -24.74 -66.20 45.16
C GLN A 5 -23.92 -66.73 43.98
N ASN A 6 -24.53 -67.43 43.01
CA ASN A 6 -23.87 -67.85 41.77
C ASN A 6 -24.88 -67.98 40.60
N THR A 7 -25.89 -67.11 40.54
CA THR A 7 -26.75 -67.00 39.36
C THR A 7 -26.11 -66.02 38.38
N PRO A 8 -25.81 -66.42 37.14
CA PRO A 8 -25.37 -65.48 36.12
C PRO A 8 -26.44 -64.38 35.96
N ASN A 9 -25.98 -63.13 35.86
CA ASN A 9 -26.81 -61.94 36.04
C ASN A 9 -27.21 -61.27 34.71
N THR A 10 -27.17 -62.00 33.60
CA THR A 10 -27.57 -61.50 32.28
C THR A 10 -28.89 -62.11 31.84
N CYS A 11 -29.69 -61.36 31.06
CA CYS A 11 -30.97 -61.84 30.54
C CYS A 11 -30.83 -63.19 29.84
N VAL A 12 -29.84 -63.32 28.95
CA VAL A 12 -29.57 -64.57 28.23
C VAL A 12 -29.26 -65.73 29.17
N SER A 13 -28.58 -65.51 30.29
CA SER A 13 -28.20 -66.61 31.19
C SER A 13 -29.39 -67.25 31.92
N CYS A 14 -30.50 -66.51 32.04
CA CYS A 14 -31.77 -67.02 32.57
C CYS A 14 -32.73 -67.48 31.46
N HIS A 15 -32.65 -66.88 30.26
CA HIS A 15 -33.62 -67.04 29.18
C HIS A 15 -33.04 -67.67 27.90
N ILE A 16 -31.92 -68.39 27.98
CA ILE A 16 -31.30 -69.03 26.82
C ILE A 16 -32.20 -70.12 26.22
N GLU A 17 -32.95 -70.85 27.04
CA GLU A 17 -33.92 -71.84 26.56
C GLU A 17 -35.07 -71.17 25.81
N ASP A 18 -35.60 -70.04 26.34
CA ASP A 18 -36.65 -69.24 25.69
C ASP A 18 -36.16 -68.66 24.35
N PHE A 19 -34.93 -68.10 24.34
CA PHE A 19 -34.26 -67.62 23.14
C PHE A 19 -34.12 -68.73 22.09
N ASN A 20 -33.71 -69.93 22.50
CA ASN A 20 -33.53 -71.07 21.62
C ASN A 20 -34.86 -71.66 21.11
N ALA A 21 -35.95 -71.50 21.86
CA ALA A 21 -37.27 -72.06 21.56
C ALA A 21 -38.18 -71.13 20.73
N THR A 22 -37.84 -69.84 20.59
CA THR A 22 -38.64 -68.90 19.81
C THR A 22 -38.62 -69.26 18.33
N THR A 23 -39.78 -69.28 17.69
CA THR A 23 -39.93 -69.63 16.28
C THR A 23 -40.39 -68.47 15.39
N ASP A 24 -40.83 -67.35 15.98
CA ASP A 24 -41.33 -66.16 15.26
C ASP A 24 -40.93 -64.84 15.95
N PRO A 25 -39.88 -64.13 15.46
CA PRO A 25 -38.88 -64.65 14.54
C PRO A 25 -38.02 -65.72 15.23
N ASN A 26 -37.53 -66.71 14.48
CA ASN A 26 -36.64 -67.72 15.03
C ASN A 26 -35.28 -67.11 15.38
N HIS A 27 -35.02 -66.90 16.68
CA HIS A 27 -33.85 -66.18 17.15
C HIS A 27 -32.52 -66.84 16.75
N GLN A 28 -32.46 -68.18 16.80
CA GLN A 28 -31.26 -68.94 16.44
C GLN A 28 -31.03 -68.95 14.93
N GLN A 29 -32.08 -69.19 14.15
CA GLN A 29 -31.99 -69.29 12.70
C GLN A 29 -31.64 -67.94 12.06
N ALA A 30 -32.20 -66.85 12.58
CA ALA A 30 -31.84 -65.49 12.16
C ALA A 30 -30.47 -65.05 12.72
N GLY A 31 -29.96 -65.71 13.76
CA GLY A 31 -28.72 -65.32 14.42
C GLY A 31 -28.86 -63.96 15.09
N PHE A 32 -29.87 -63.76 15.94
CA PHE A 32 -29.95 -62.53 16.73
C PHE A 32 -28.85 -62.48 17.81
N PRO A 33 -28.40 -61.30 18.25
CA PRO A 33 -27.49 -61.17 19.39
C PRO A 33 -28.19 -61.55 20.70
N GLN A 34 -27.39 -61.97 21.68
CA GLN A 34 -27.86 -62.33 23.03
C GLN A 34 -27.97 -61.13 23.99
N ASP A 35 -27.79 -59.90 23.47
CA ASP A 35 -28.08 -58.67 24.21
C ASP A 35 -29.58 -58.35 24.12
N CYS A 36 -30.36 -59.02 24.98
CA CYS A 36 -31.82 -58.97 24.94
C CYS A 36 -32.38 -57.54 25.10
N ALA A 37 -31.63 -56.65 25.77
CA ALA A 37 -32.07 -55.28 26.05
C ALA A 37 -32.16 -54.39 24.80
N GLN A 38 -31.58 -54.81 23.67
CA GLN A 38 -31.67 -54.10 22.39
C GLN A 38 -33.07 -54.16 21.77
N CYS A 39 -33.84 -55.21 22.10
CA CYS A 39 -35.14 -55.49 21.49
C CYS A 39 -36.27 -55.65 22.51
N HIS A 40 -35.95 -56.15 23.71
CA HIS A 40 -36.92 -56.48 24.75
C HIS A 40 -36.77 -55.57 25.96
N ASN A 41 -37.90 -55.27 26.60
CA ASN A 41 -37.94 -54.54 27.87
C ASN A 41 -38.25 -55.50 29.04
N GLN A 42 -38.02 -55.05 30.27
CA GLN A 42 -38.20 -55.88 31.48
C GLN A 42 -39.67 -56.09 31.88
N ASN A 43 -40.62 -55.42 31.21
CA ASN A 43 -42.04 -55.45 31.55
C ASN A 43 -42.83 -56.44 30.68
N THR A 44 -42.47 -56.60 29.41
CA THR A 44 -43.10 -57.55 28.47
C THR A 44 -42.08 -58.14 27.48
N TRP A 45 -42.15 -59.46 27.28
CA TRP A 45 -41.34 -60.16 26.26
C TRP A 45 -41.93 -60.01 24.85
N GLU A 46 -43.25 -59.77 24.75
CA GLU A 46 -43.96 -59.50 23.50
C GLU A 46 -43.82 -58.04 23.06
N GLY A 47 -43.84 -57.81 21.74
CA GLY A 47 -43.74 -56.47 21.15
C GLY A 47 -42.32 -55.93 21.07
N ALA A 48 -41.34 -56.81 20.82
CA ALA A 48 -39.94 -56.42 20.67
C ALA A 48 -39.77 -55.38 19.56
N THR A 49 -39.01 -54.32 19.83
CA THR A 49 -38.74 -53.24 18.87
C THR A 49 -37.26 -52.96 18.82
N PHE A 50 -36.70 -52.82 17.62
CA PHE A 50 -35.31 -52.41 17.42
C PHE A 50 -35.26 -51.05 16.73
N ASP A 51 -34.55 -50.09 17.35
CA ASP A 51 -34.39 -48.74 16.80
C ASP A 51 -33.21 -48.69 15.81
N HIS A 52 -33.52 -48.85 14.53
CA HIS A 52 -32.55 -48.71 13.45
C HIS A 52 -31.89 -47.33 13.42
N TYR A 53 -32.58 -46.26 13.85
CA TYR A 53 -32.04 -44.90 13.77
C TYR A 53 -30.77 -44.73 14.63
N SER A 54 -30.67 -45.47 15.74
CA SER A 54 -29.52 -45.46 16.63
C SER A 54 -28.27 -46.16 16.07
N VAL A 55 -28.42 -47.01 15.04
CA VAL A 55 -27.34 -47.83 14.46
C VAL A 55 -27.06 -47.49 12.99
N TYR A 56 -28.12 -47.38 12.18
CA TYR A 56 -28.09 -46.97 10.78
C TYR A 56 -29.45 -46.39 10.37
N PRO A 57 -29.58 -45.06 10.26
CA PRO A 57 -30.81 -44.42 9.80
C PRO A 57 -31.20 -44.88 8.39
N LEU A 58 -32.33 -45.57 8.26
CA LEU A 58 -32.88 -45.99 6.97
C LEU A 58 -33.50 -44.79 6.24
N LEU A 59 -32.64 -44.04 5.53
CA LEU A 59 -32.99 -42.84 4.77
C LEU A 59 -32.81 -43.08 3.26
N GLY A 60 -33.46 -42.26 2.44
CA GLY A 60 -33.30 -42.30 0.98
C GLY A 60 -33.69 -43.65 0.37
N ALA A 61 -32.81 -44.22 -0.45
CA ALA A 61 -33.01 -45.52 -1.09
C ALA A 61 -33.15 -46.67 -0.07
N HIS A 62 -32.44 -46.59 1.07
CA HIS A 62 -32.55 -47.61 2.13
C HIS A 62 -33.93 -47.61 2.79
N ALA A 63 -34.63 -46.48 2.83
CA ALA A 63 -36.01 -46.41 3.33
C ALA A 63 -36.99 -47.21 2.44
N GLN A 64 -36.69 -47.36 1.15
CA GLN A 64 -37.55 -48.06 0.20
C GLN A 64 -37.51 -49.59 0.39
N ILE A 65 -36.40 -50.11 0.92
CA ILE A 65 -36.20 -51.54 1.22
C ILE A 65 -36.31 -51.87 2.71
N ALA A 66 -36.73 -50.92 3.55
CA ALA A 66 -36.76 -51.08 5.02
C ALA A 66 -37.62 -52.28 5.50
N ALA A 67 -38.61 -52.70 4.71
CA ALA A 67 -39.45 -53.88 5.00
C ALA A 67 -38.85 -55.21 4.50
N GLN A 68 -37.77 -55.16 3.72
CA GLN A 68 -37.13 -56.32 3.10
C GLN A 68 -35.89 -56.70 3.91
N CYS A 69 -36.08 -57.26 5.10
CA CYS A 69 -35.00 -57.47 6.07
C CYS A 69 -33.79 -58.25 5.50
N LEU A 70 -34.03 -59.19 4.58
CA LEU A 70 -32.98 -59.99 3.95
C LEU A 70 -32.11 -59.22 2.95
N GLU A 71 -32.53 -58.05 2.46
CA GLU A 71 -31.70 -57.19 1.61
C GLU A 71 -30.49 -56.64 2.39
N CYS A 72 -30.65 -56.41 3.70
CA CYS A 72 -29.57 -55.95 4.58
C CYS A 72 -28.95 -57.09 5.41
N HIS A 73 -29.79 -58.04 5.86
CA HIS A 73 -29.41 -59.11 6.79
C HIS A 73 -29.28 -60.47 6.10
N ALA A 74 -28.86 -60.50 4.82
CA ALA A 74 -28.65 -61.74 4.06
C ALA A 74 -27.70 -62.72 4.76
N ASN A 75 -26.72 -62.20 5.51
CA ASN A 75 -25.74 -62.96 6.28
C ASN A 75 -26.08 -63.07 7.79
N GLY A 76 -27.33 -62.81 8.16
CA GLY A 76 -27.80 -62.76 9.54
C GLY A 76 -27.78 -61.37 10.18
N TYR A 77 -28.27 -61.28 11.41
CA TYR A 77 -28.47 -60.01 12.13
C TYR A 77 -27.31 -59.64 13.07
N GLN A 78 -26.30 -60.49 13.22
CA GLN A 78 -25.08 -60.14 13.97
C GLN A 78 -24.10 -59.40 13.07
N ASN A 79 -23.54 -58.30 13.59
CA ASN A 79 -22.46 -57.54 12.94
C ASN A 79 -22.76 -57.12 11.50
N THR A 80 -24.03 -56.88 11.16
CA THR A 80 -24.40 -56.30 9.87
C THR A 80 -23.64 -54.97 9.70
N PRO A 81 -22.86 -54.80 8.61
CA PRO A 81 -22.10 -53.57 8.41
C PRO A 81 -23.02 -52.35 8.35
N ASN A 82 -22.56 -51.22 8.90
CA ASN A 82 -23.28 -49.96 8.93
C ASN A 82 -22.52 -48.81 8.25
N THR A 83 -21.47 -49.13 7.50
CA THR A 83 -20.73 -48.19 6.65
C THR A 83 -21.03 -48.48 5.19
N CYS A 84 -20.98 -47.44 4.35
CA CYS A 84 -21.26 -47.59 2.91
C CYS A 84 -20.39 -48.69 2.29
N VAL A 85 -19.07 -48.63 2.49
CA VAL A 85 -18.16 -49.65 1.96
C VAL A 85 -18.37 -51.03 2.58
N GLY A 86 -18.82 -51.11 3.84
CA GLY A 86 -19.10 -52.39 4.48
C GLY A 86 -20.16 -53.21 3.75
N CYS A 87 -21.14 -52.54 3.13
CA CYS A 87 -22.20 -53.18 2.34
C CYS A 87 -21.91 -53.14 0.82
N HIS A 88 -21.37 -52.05 0.31
CA HIS A 88 -21.23 -51.77 -1.13
C HIS A 88 -19.80 -51.93 -1.67
N LEU A 89 -18.94 -52.72 -1.02
CA LEU A 89 -17.58 -52.96 -1.50
C LEU A 89 -17.56 -53.66 -2.87
N GLU A 90 -18.48 -54.60 -3.11
CA GLU A 90 -18.59 -55.27 -4.40
C GLU A 90 -18.98 -54.29 -5.50
N ASP A 91 -19.97 -53.42 -5.25
CA ASP A 91 -20.39 -52.36 -6.18
C ASP A 91 -19.23 -51.39 -6.48
N PHE A 92 -18.50 -50.97 -5.44
CA PHE A 92 -17.30 -50.13 -5.58
C PHE A 92 -16.25 -50.81 -6.48
N ASN A 93 -16.00 -52.10 -6.27
CA ASN A 93 -15.01 -52.87 -7.03
C ASN A 93 -15.45 -53.15 -8.48
N ALA A 94 -16.75 -53.29 -8.73
CA ALA A 94 -17.31 -53.62 -10.03
C ALA A 94 -17.53 -52.42 -10.95
N THR A 95 -17.51 -51.19 -10.41
CA THR A 95 -17.76 -49.98 -11.20
C THR A 95 -16.65 -49.71 -12.21
N THR A 96 -17.03 -49.40 -13.46
CA THR A 96 -16.09 -49.16 -14.57
C THR A 96 -16.08 -47.72 -15.09
N ASP A 97 -17.08 -46.90 -14.73
CA ASP A 97 -17.21 -45.53 -15.24
C ASP A 97 -17.67 -44.53 -14.15
N PRO A 98 -16.74 -43.73 -13.58
CA PRO A 98 -15.29 -43.96 -13.59
C PRO A 98 -14.92 -45.22 -12.78
N ASN A 99 -13.88 -45.94 -13.21
CA ASN A 99 -13.42 -47.12 -12.48
C ASN A 99 -12.81 -46.72 -11.13
N HIS A 100 -13.51 -47.02 -10.03
CA HIS A 100 -13.13 -46.58 -8.70
C HIS A 100 -11.78 -47.14 -8.24
N GLN A 101 -11.51 -48.42 -8.54
CA GLN A 101 -10.23 -49.05 -8.18
C GLN A 101 -9.07 -48.48 -8.98
N GLN A 102 -9.25 -48.35 -10.30
CA GLN A 102 -8.22 -47.82 -11.19
C GLN A 102 -7.93 -46.36 -10.89
N ALA A 103 -8.96 -45.57 -10.57
CA ALA A 103 -8.80 -44.18 -10.16
C ALA A 103 -8.25 -44.03 -8.74
N GLY A 104 -8.35 -45.08 -7.89
CA GLY A 104 -7.87 -45.06 -6.51
C GLY A 104 -8.73 -44.22 -5.56
N PHE A 105 -10.03 -44.11 -5.81
CA PHE A 105 -10.92 -43.27 -5.00
C PHE A 105 -10.99 -43.72 -3.54
N PRO A 106 -11.16 -42.78 -2.59
CA PRO A 106 -11.35 -43.13 -1.18
C PRO A 106 -12.72 -43.82 -0.97
N GLN A 107 -12.81 -44.60 0.10
CA GLN A 107 -14.04 -45.31 0.49
C GLN A 107 -15.00 -44.45 1.34
N ASP A 108 -14.75 -43.13 1.39
CA ASP A 108 -15.70 -42.16 1.95
C ASP A 108 -16.73 -41.77 0.89
N CYS A 109 -17.72 -42.66 0.69
CA CYS A 109 -18.68 -42.56 -0.40
C CYS A 109 -19.49 -41.26 -0.39
N ALA A 110 -19.70 -40.67 0.79
CA ALA A 110 -20.50 -39.46 0.98
C ALA A 110 -19.87 -38.20 0.34
N GLN A 111 -18.60 -38.26 -0.07
CA GLN A 111 -17.93 -37.19 -0.80
C GLN A 111 -18.51 -36.97 -2.20
N CYS A 112 -19.06 -38.03 -2.81
CA CYS A 112 -19.54 -38.00 -4.20
C CYS A 112 -20.97 -38.53 -4.35
N HIS A 113 -21.39 -39.47 -3.49
CA HIS A 113 -22.68 -40.14 -3.57
C HIS A 113 -23.64 -39.66 -2.49
N SER A 114 -24.94 -39.74 -2.80
CA SER A 114 -26.02 -39.47 -1.86
C SER A 114 -26.77 -40.76 -1.53
N GLN A 115 -27.24 -40.88 -0.28
CA GLN A 115 -28.14 -41.96 0.14
C GLN A 115 -29.50 -41.97 -0.61
N ASN A 116 -29.87 -40.87 -1.27
CA ASN A 116 -31.13 -40.74 -2.01
C ASN A 116 -31.03 -41.23 -3.45
N ASN A 117 -29.87 -41.04 -4.08
CA ASN A 117 -29.60 -41.48 -5.44
C ASN A 117 -28.10 -41.79 -5.55
N TRP A 118 -27.80 -43.04 -5.85
CA TRP A 118 -26.44 -43.52 -6.01
C TRP A 118 -25.84 -43.15 -7.36
N GLU A 119 -26.70 -42.97 -8.37
CA GLU A 119 -26.30 -42.55 -9.72
C GLU A 119 -26.08 -41.03 -9.81
N GLY A 120 -25.18 -40.62 -10.71
CA GLY A 120 -24.88 -39.20 -10.93
C GLY A 120 -24.02 -38.58 -9.83
N ALA A 121 -23.05 -39.35 -9.33
CA ALA A 121 -22.07 -38.85 -8.37
C ALA A 121 -21.36 -37.61 -8.92
N THR A 122 -21.22 -36.57 -8.09
CA THR A 122 -20.57 -35.32 -8.50
C THR A 122 -19.57 -34.87 -7.45
N PHE A 123 -18.40 -34.43 -7.91
CA PHE A 123 -17.44 -33.70 -7.10
C PHE A 123 -17.10 -32.38 -7.80
N ASP A 124 -17.41 -31.25 -7.14
CA ASP A 124 -17.20 -29.93 -7.72
C ASP A 124 -15.77 -29.42 -7.47
N HIS A 125 -14.91 -29.62 -8.46
CA HIS A 125 -13.53 -29.13 -8.46
C HIS A 125 -13.44 -27.60 -8.33
N ASN A 126 -14.46 -26.82 -8.74
CA ASN A 126 -14.40 -25.36 -8.66
C ASN A 126 -14.31 -24.85 -7.22
N THR A 127 -14.70 -25.66 -6.24
CA THR A 127 -14.59 -25.33 -4.81
C THR A 127 -13.16 -25.49 -4.27
N VAL A 128 -12.28 -26.20 -4.98
CA VAL A 128 -10.91 -26.55 -4.53
C VAL A 128 -9.84 -26.06 -5.51
N TYR A 129 -9.97 -26.42 -6.79
CA TYR A 129 -9.07 -26.04 -7.87
C TYR A 129 -9.83 -26.08 -9.22
N PRO A 130 -10.23 -24.91 -9.76
CA PRO A 130 -10.89 -24.84 -11.06
C PRO A 130 -10.01 -25.40 -12.18
N LEU A 131 -10.49 -26.43 -12.88
CA LEU A 131 -9.78 -27.05 -14.00
C LEU A 131 -9.93 -26.19 -15.26
N LEU A 132 -9.02 -25.24 -15.43
CA LEU A 132 -8.98 -24.32 -16.58
C LEU A 132 -7.77 -24.58 -17.47
N GLY A 133 -7.81 -24.07 -18.71
CA GLY A 133 -6.68 -24.12 -19.64
C GLY A 133 -6.20 -25.54 -19.92
N ALA A 134 -4.90 -25.78 -19.73
CA ALA A 134 -4.28 -27.09 -19.92
C ALA A 134 -4.82 -28.15 -18.94
N HIS A 135 -5.19 -27.76 -17.71
CA HIS A 135 -5.75 -28.68 -16.71
C HIS A 135 -7.13 -29.21 -17.13
N ALA A 136 -7.91 -28.42 -17.86
CA ALA A 136 -9.20 -28.86 -18.40
C ALA A 136 -9.04 -30.05 -19.38
N GLN A 137 -7.89 -30.16 -20.06
CA GLN A 137 -7.63 -31.23 -21.04
C GLN A 137 -7.37 -32.59 -20.38
N ILE A 138 -6.96 -32.61 -19.12
CA ILE A 138 -6.68 -33.82 -18.34
C ILE A 138 -7.72 -34.07 -17.24
N ALA A 139 -8.85 -33.35 -17.26
CA ALA A 139 -9.87 -33.43 -16.21
C ALA A 139 -10.45 -34.84 -15.98
N ALA A 140 -10.43 -35.70 -17.01
CA ALA A 140 -10.88 -37.09 -16.92
C ALA A 140 -9.76 -38.08 -16.49
N GLN A 141 -8.52 -37.61 -16.36
CA GLN A 141 -7.36 -38.43 -16.04
C GLN A 141 -6.98 -38.25 -14.57
N CYS A 142 -7.80 -38.80 -13.67
CA CYS A 142 -7.72 -38.52 -12.23
C CYS A 142 -6.31 -38.70 -11.64
N LEU A 143 -5.58 -39.73 -12.10
CA LEU A 143 -4.23 -40.04 -11.62
C LEU A 143 -3.15 -39.04 -12.08
N GLU A 144 -3.40 -38.20 -13.09
CA GLU A 144 -2.46 -37.13 -13.47
C GLU A 144 -2.33 -36.08 -12.35
N CYS A 145 -3.37 -35.89 -11.55
CA CYS A 145 -3.36 -34.99 -10.39
C CYS A 145 -3.25 -35.74 -9.07
N HIS A 146 -3.91 -36.89 -8.94
CA HIS A 146 -4.02 -37.67 -7.71
C HIS A 146 -3.10 -38.88 -7.66
N ALA A 147 -1.93 -38.83 -8.33
CA ALA A 147 -0.94 -39.91 -8.31
C ALA A 147 -0.52 -40.32 -6.89
N ASN A 148 -0.51 -39.36 -5.95
CA ASN A 148 -0.18 -39.58 -4.54
C ASN A 148 -1.43 -39.72 -3.64
N GLY A 149 -2.60 -39.94 -4.25
CA GLY A 149 -3.90 -40.02 -3.58
C GLY A 149 -4.67 -38.70 -3.57
N TYR A 150 -5.89 -38.79 -3.02
CA TYR A 150 -6.89 -37.71 -3.00
C TYR A 150 -6.83 -36.83 -1.75
N GLN A 151 -6.03 -37.23 -0.76
CA GLN A 151 -5.85 -36.46 0.47
C GLN A 151 -4.72 -35.47 0.31
N ASN A 152 -4.97 -34.20 0.61
CA ASN A 152 -3.99 -33.11 0.54
C ASN A 152 -3.29 -32.96 -0.83
N THR A 153 -4.00 -33.26 -1.93
CA THR A 153 -3.49 -32.97 -3.27
C THR A 153 -3.18 -31.47 -3.37
N PRO A 154 -1.95 -31.06 -3.72
CA PRO A 154 -1.61 -29.66 -3.80
C PRO A 154 -2.50 -28.92 -4.81
N ASN A 155 -2.90 -27.70 -4.47
CA ASN A 155 -3.74 -26.85 -5.31
C ASN A 155 -3.06 -25.54 -5.71
N THR A 156 -1.74 -25.44 -5.52
CA THR A 156 -0.93 -24.31 -5.98
C THR A 156 -0.03 -24.76 -7.13
N CYS A 157 0.30 -23.84 -8.04
CA CYS A 157 1.15 -24.13 -9.18
C CYS A 157 2.48 -24.76 -8.75
N VAL A 158 3.16 -24.14 -7.77
CA VAL A 158 4.42 -24.68 -7.25
C VAL A 158 4.23 -26.00 -6.52
N GLY A 159 3.10 -26.21 -5.83
CA GLY A 159 2.82 -27.47 -5.14
C GLY A 159 2.85 -28.69 -6.08
N CYS A 160 2.39 -28.53 -7.32
CA CYS A 160 2.42 -29.58 -8.33
C CYS A 160 3.66 -29.52 -9.24
N HIS A 161 4.15 -28.32 -9.56
CA HIS A 161 5.18 -28.11 -10.59
C HIS A 161 6.54 -27.67 -10.03
N ILE A 162 6.84 -27.93 -8.76
CA ILE A 162 8.13 -27.57 -8.16
C ILE A 162 9.31 -28.24 -8.87
N GLU A 163 9.16 -29.47 -9.36
CA GLU A 163 10.21 -30.16 -10.10
C GLU A 163 10.48 -29.48 -11.45
N ASN A 164 9.44 -29.03 -12.15
CA ASN A 164 9.56 -28.25 -13.38
C ASN A 164 10.27 -26.91 -13.10
N PHE A 165 9.85 -26.21 -12.03
CA PHE A 165 10.51 -24.98 -11.59
C PHE A 165 12.01 -25.21 -11.30
N ASN A 166 12.33 -26.28 -10.57
CA ASN A 166 13.69 -26.60 -10.16
C ASN A 166 14.60 -27.06 -11.32
N SER A 167 14.03 -27.69 -12.35
CA SER A 167 14.78 -28.26 -13.48
C SER A 167 14.89 -27.32 -14.69
N THR A 168 14.12 -26.23 -14.73
CA THR A 168 14.18 -25.28 -15.84
C THR A 168 15.53 -24.57 -15.90
N THR A 169 16.14 -24.53 -17.10
CA THR A 169 17.47 -23.94 -17.33
C THR A 169 17.46 -22.66 -18.15
N ASP A 170 16.36 -22.34 -18.84
CA ASP A 170 16.24 -21.17 -19.71
C ASP A 170 14.88 -20.47 -19.56
N PRO A 171 14.80 -19.36 -18.79
CA PRO A 171 15.81 -18.93 -17.82
C PRO A 171 15.86 -19.88 -16.61
N ASN A 172 17.05 -20.08 -16.03
CA ASN A 172 17.18 -20.92 -14.84
C ASN A 172 16.52 -20.27 -13.62
N HIS A 173 15.37 -20.81 -13.19
CA HIS A 173 14.55 -20.18 -12.16
C HIS A 173 15.21 -20.16 -10.80
N GLN A 174 15.86 -21.26 -10.41
CA GLN A 174 16.55 -21.34 -9.12
C GLN A 174 17.78 -20.43 -9.07
N GLN A 175 18.60 -20.46 -10.12
CA GLN A 175 19.82 -19.67 -10.18
C GLN A 175 19.50 -18.17 -10.24
N ALA A 176 18.45 -17.80 -10.95
CA ALA A 176 17.96 -16.43 -11.00
C ALA A 176 17.31 -16.02 -9.65
N GLY A 177 16.73 -16.97 -8.91
CA GLY A 177 15.98 -16.66 -7.69
C GLY A 177 14.61 -16.07 -8.00
N PHE A 178 13.94 -16.58 -9.04
CA PHE A 178 12.57 -16.16 -9.36
C PHE A 178 11.59 -16.55 -8.25
N PRO A 179 10.51 -15.76 -8.06
CA PRO A 179 9.46 -16.11 -7.11
C PRO A 179 8.67 -17.35 -7.55
N GLN A 180 8.05 -18.03 -6.59
CA GLN A 180 7.18 -19.19 -6.84
C GLN A 180 5.71 -18.79 -7.12
N ASP A 181 5.44 -17.49 -7.23
CA ASP A 181 4.17 -16.96 -7.72
C ASP A 181 4.14 -17.05 -9.25
N CYS A 182 3.89 -18.26 -9.76
CA CYS A 182 3.99 -18.59 -11.18
C CYS A 182 3.09 -17.70 -12.06
N ALA A 183 1.95 -17.24 -11.52
CA ALA A 183 0.97 -16.45 -12.25
C ALA A 183 1.46 -15.04 -12.63
N GLN A 184 2.60 -14.60 -12.07
CA GLN A 184 3.24 -13.34 -12.46
C GLN A 184 3.80 -13.37 -13.89
N CYS A 185 4.17 -14.56 -14.38
CA CYS A 185 4.81 -14.73 -15.68
C CYS A 185 4.09 -15.76 -16.57
N HIS A 186 3.50 -16.79 -15.97
CA HIS A 186 2.89 -17.92 -16.68
C HIS A 186 1.36 -17.88 -16.60
N SER A 187 0.72 -18.59 -17.53
CA SER A 187 -0.72 -18.79 -17.56
C SER A 187 -1.08 -20.26 -17.36
N GLN A 188 -2.32 -20.56 -16.98
CA GLN A 188 -2.81 -21.94 -16.91
C GLN A 188 -3.03 -22.59 -18.29
N ASN A 189 -2.88 -21.83 -19.38
CA ASN A 189 -3.06 -22.35 -20.74
C ASN A 189 -1.77 -22.98 -21.29
N THR A 190 -0.61 -22.39 -20.99
CA THR A 190 0.70 -22.86 -21.41
C THR A 190 1.79 -22.26 -20.52
N TRP A 191 2.85 -23.05 -20.30
CA TRP A 191 4.07 -22.60 -19.63
C TRP A 191 4.95 -21.76 -20.55
N ASP A 192 4.89 -21.98 -21.87
CA ASP A 192 5.70 -21.26 -22.86
C ASP A 192 5.20 -19.83 -23.07
N GLY A 193 6.12 -18.95 -23.47
CA GLY A 193 5.81 -17.56 -23.76
C GLY A 193 5.53 -16.74 -22.50
N ALA A 194 6.19 -17.08 -21.39
CA ALA A 194 6.11 -16.32 -20.16
C ALA A 194 6.51 -14.86 -20.39
N THR A 195 5.71 -13.92 -19.88
CA THR A 195 5.98 -12.49 -20.03
C THR A 195 5.83 -11.78 -18.70
N PHE A 196 6.70 -10.80 -18.45
CA PHE A 196 6.57 -9.89 -17.33
C PHE A 196 6.64 -8.45 -17.85
N ASP A 197 5.58 -7.66 -17.60
CA ASP A 197 5.53 -6.27 -18.03
C ASP A 197 6.18 -5.35 -17.00
N HIS A 198 7.43 -4.97 -17.28
CA HIS A 198 8.19 -4.03 -16.45
C HIS A 198 7.51 -2.66 -16.34
N ASN A 199 6.67 -2.23 -17.29
CA ASN A 199 6.01 -0.93 -17.21
C ASN A 199 5.05 -0.82 -16.03
N THR A 200 4.62 -1.94 -15.47
CA THR A 200 3.76 -1.98 -14.27
C THR A 200 4.53 -1.69 -12.97
N VAL A 201 5.87 -1.79 -12.98
CA VAL A 201 6.73 -1.65 -11.78
C VAL A 201 7.82 -0.59 -11.96
N TYR A 202 8.58 -0.67 -13.04
CA TYR A 202 9.64 0.26 -13.41
C TYR A 202 9.85 0.27 -14.94
N PRO A 203 9.35 1.30 -15.65
CA PRO A 203 9.54 1.43 -17.08
C PRO A 203 11.02 1.51 -17.47
N LEU A 204 11.49 0.56 -18.28
CA LEU A 204 12.88 0.50 -18.75
C LEU A 204 13.07 1.47 -19.93
N ILE A 205 13.32 2.74 -19.63
CA ILE A 205 13.55 3.81 -20.62
C ILE A 205 14.97 4.37 -20.54
N GLY A 206 15.37 5.14 -21.56
CA GLY A 206 16.69 5.80 -21.60
C GLY A 206 17.85 4.82 -21.48
N ALA A 207 18.76 5.07 -20.55
CA ALA A 207 19.91 4.21 -20.28
C ALA A 207 19.50 2.82 -19.75
N HIS A 208 18.40 2.70 -19.00
CA HIS A 208 17.90 1.42 -18.50
C HIS A 208 17.41 0.50 -19.62
N ALA A 209 16.88 1.07 -20.71
CA ALA A 209 16.48 0.29 -21.89
C ALA A 209 17.66 -0.49 -22.51
N GLN A 210 18.89 0.04 -22.40
CA GLN A 210 20.09 -0.58 -22.96
C GLN A 210 20.54 -1.84 -22.20
N ILE A 211 20.10 -1.99 -20.94
CA ILE A 211 20.42 -3.15 -20.10
C ILE A 211 19.20 -4.04 -19.82
N ALA A 212 18.07 -3.81 -20.52
CA ALA A 212 16.82 -4.52 -20.27
C ALA A 212 16.93 -6.06 -20.40
N ALA A 213 17.83 -6.56 -21.25
CA ALA A 213 18.08 -8.00 -21.41
C ALA A 213 19.08 -8.58 -20.39
N GLN A 214 19.70 -7.74 -19.56
CA GLN A 214 20.71 -8.15 -18.58
C GLN A 214 20.10 -8.21 -17.18
N CYS A 215 19.20 -9.15 -16.93
CA CYS A 215 18.37 -9.20 -15.71
C CYS A 215 19.18 -9.02 -14.41
N LEU A 216 20.36 -9.65 -14.32
CA LEU A 216 21.25 -9.57 -13.15
C LEU A 216 21.86 -8.18 -12.91
N LYS A 217 21.79 -7.25 -13.86
CA LYS A 217 22.19 -5.85 -13.63
C LYS A 217 21.23 -5.12 -12.69
N CYS A 218 19.96 -5.52 -12.67
CA CYS A 218 18.93 -4.94 -11.80
C CYS A 218 18.61 -5.88 -10.63
N HIS A 219 18.58 -7.19 -10.88
CA HIS A 219 18.18 -8.22 -9.92
C HIS A 219 19.40 -8.96 -9.32
N ALA A 220 20.51 -8.27 -9.09
CA ALA A 220 21.72 -8.87 -8.53
C ALA A 220 21.49 -9.52 -7.15
N ASN A 221 20.56 -8.96 -6.37
CA ASN A 221 20.15 -9.46 -5.05
C ASN A 221 18.85 -10.28 -5.11
N GLY A 222 18.49 -10.78 -6.29
CA GLY A 222 17.23 -11.49 -6.55
C GLY A 222 16.09 -10.58 -7.02
N TYR A 223 14.94 -11.21 -7.25
CA TYR A 223 13.75 -10.59 -7.84
C TYR A 223 12.74 -10.08 -6.80
N GLN A 224 12.96 -10.37 -5.52
CA GLN A 224 12.14 -9.84 -4.44
C GLN A 224 12.64 -8.47 -4.00
N ASN A 225 11.72 -7.51 -3.88
CA ASN A 225 12.00 -6.16 -3.38
C ASN A 225 13.13 -5.44 -4.12
N THR A 226 13.30 -5.71 -5.42
CA THR A 226 14.24 -4.94 -6.25
C THR A 226 13.83 -3.47 -6.20
N PRO A 227 14.74 -2.56 -5.77
CA PRO A 227 14.39 -1.15 -5.66
C PRO A 227 13.93 -0.57 -7.00
N ASN A 228 12.89 0.25 -6.97
CA ASN A 228 12.33 0.94 -8.14
C ASN A 228 12.43 2.46 -8.04
N THR A 229 13.21 2.97 -7.09
CA THR A 229 13.53 4.40 -6.95
C THR A 229 14.98 4.63 -7.35
N CYS A 230 15.27 5.82 -7.88
CA CYS A 230 16.63 6.17 -8.31
C CYS A 230 17.65 5.95 -7.19
N VAL A 231 17.40 6.53 -6.01
CA VAL A 231 18.28 6.37 -4.85
C VAL A 231 18.34 4.93 -4.34
N GLY A 232 17.27 4.15 -4.49
CA GLY A 232 17.26 2.74 -4.10
C GLY A 232 18.33 1.91 -4.81
N CYS A 233 18.65 2.26 -6.06
CA CYS A 233 19.71 1.62 -6.85
C CYS A 233 21.03 2.40 -6.81
N HIS A 234 20.97 3.73 -6.83
CA HIS A 234 22.12 4.63 -7.03
C HIS A 234 22.56 5.35 -5.76
N LEU A 235 22.24 4.83 -4.56
CA LEU A 235 22.70 5.43 -3.30
C LEU A 235 24.22 5.44 -3.18
N GLU A 236 24.89 4.38 -3.64
CA GLU A 236 26.35 4.33 -3.64
C GLU A 236 26.94 5.40 -4.55
N ASP A 237 26.40 5.54 -5.77
CA ASP A 237 26.80 6.58 -6.73
C ASP A 237 26.58 7.99 -6.14
N PHE A 238 25.40 8.22 -5.54
CA PHE A 238 25.08 9.47 -4.85
C PHE A 238 26.11 9.79 -3.75
N ASN A 239 26.45 8.80 -2.91
CA ASN A 239 27.39 8.97 -1.81
C ASN A 239 28.84 9.15 -2.28
N ALA A 240 29.22 8.53 -3.40
CA ALA A 240 30.58 8.55 -3.93
C ALA A 240 30.88 9.79 -4.79
N THR A 241 29.86 10.51 -5.24
CA THR A 241 30.07 11.69 -6.10
C THR A 241 30.77 12.82 -5.33
N THR A 242 31.80 13.40 -5.94
CA THR A 242 32.61 14.48 -5.34
C THR A 242 32.49 15.83 -6.06
N ASP A 243 31.92 15.88 -7.26
CA ASP A 243 31.81 17.10 -8.06
C ASP A 243 30.45 17.21 -8.80
N PRO A 244 29.50 18.02 -8.28
CA PRO A 244 29.48 18.54 -6.91
C PRO A 244 29.29 17.40 -5.90
N ASN A 245 29.89 17.50 -4.71
CA ASN A 245 29.72 16.48 -3.68
C ASN A 245 28.28 16.47 -3.15
N HIS A 246 27.48 15.45 -3.49
CA HIS A 246 26.06 15.42 -3.15
C HIS A 246 25.80 15.42 -1.64
N GLN A 247 26.59 14.64 -0.88
CA GLN A 247 26.43 14.54 0.56
C GLN A 247 26.81 15.85 1.26
N GLN A 248 27.96 16.42 0.89
CA GLN A 248 28.45 17.66 1.47
C GLN A 248 27.52 18.83 1.13
N ALA A 249 27.02 18.88 -0.11
CA ALA A 249 26.06 19.89 -0.53
C ALA A 249 24.67 19.67 0.08
N GLY A 250 24.36 18.48 0.60
CA GLY A 250 23.08 18.14 1.21
C GLY A 250 21.93 17.98 0.20
N PHE A 251 22.23 17.59 -1.04
CA PHE A 251 21.22 17.50 -2.10
C PHE A 251 20.11 16.48 -1.77
N PRO A 252 18.88 16.71 -2.23
CA PRO A 252 17.79 15.74 -2.05
C PRO A 252 18.04 14.47 -2.87
N GLN A 253 17.43 13.37 -2.44
CA GLN A 253 17.50 12.07 -3.13
C GLN A 253 16.43 11.93 -4.25
N ASP A 254 15.69 13.00 -4.54
CA ASP A 254 14.82 13.08 -5.70
C ASP A 254 15.67 13.40 -6.95
N CYS A 255 16.31 12.37 -7.48
CA CYS A 255 17.31 12.50 -8.55
C CYS A 255 16.75 13.18 -9.81
N ALA A 256 15.45 13.02 -10.08
CA ALA A 256 14.78 13.56 -11.26
C ALA A 256 14.74 15.10 -11.30
N GLN A 257 15.04 15.77 -10.18
CA GLN A 257 15.15 17.23 -10.12
C GLN A 257 16.36 17.76 -10.92
N CYS A 258 17.40 16.94 -11.07
CA CYS A 258 18.65 17.36 -11.71
C CYS A 258 19.10 16.39 -12.83
N HIS A 259 18.81 15.10 -12.68
CA HIS A 259 19.25 14.05 -13.59
C HIS A 259 18.13 13.55 -14.48
N SER A 260 18.51 13.03 -15.65
CA SER A 260 17.61 12.36 -16.58
C SER A 260 17.87 10.85 -16.60
N GLN A 261 16.88 10.07 -16.99
CA GLN A 261 17.06 8.62 -17.19
C GLN A 261 17.86 8.29 -18.46
N ASN A 262 18.11 9.28 -19.33
CA ASN A 262 18.86 9.08 -20.58
C ASN A 262 20.37 9.15 -20.35
N ASN A 263 20.80 10.07 -19.49
CA ASN A 263 22.19 10.25 -19.12
C ASN A 263 22.28 10.83 -17.70
N TRP A 264 23.17 10.25 -16.90
CA TRP A 264 23.49 10.73 -15.55
C TRP A 264 24.40 11.96 -15.58
N GLU A 265 25.25 12.09 -16.60
CA GLU A 265 26.11 13.26 -16.78
C GLU A 265 25.33 14.48 -17.29
N GLY A 266 25.84 15.68 -16.98
CA GLY A 266 25.21 16.92 -17.40
C GLY A 266 23.93 17.24 -16.62
N ALA A 267 23.91 16.91 -15.33
CA ALA A 267 22.83 17.29 -14.44
C ALA A 267 22.63 18.82 -14.47
N THR A 268 21.38 19.26 -14.56
CA THR A 268 21.07 20.69 -14.60
C THR A 268 19.91 21.00 -13.68
N PHE A 269 19.99 22.14 -13.01
CA PHE A 269 18.88 22.73 -12.27
C PHE A 269 18.79 24.21 -12.66
N ASP A 270 17.67 24.60 -13.26
CA ASP A 270 17.47 25.97 -13.71
C ASP A 270 16.98 26.85 -12.55
N HIS A 271 17.91 27.58 -11.93
CA HIS A 271 17.58 28.53 -10.88
C HIS A 271 16.64 29.65 -11.36
N ASN A 272 16.58 29.97 -12.65
CA ASN A 272 15.74 31.06 -13.16
C ASN A 272 14.24 30.79 -12.97
N THR A 273 13.84 29.53 -12.78
CA THR A 273 12.44 29.17 -12.51
C THR A 273 12.03 29.45 -11.06
N VAL A 274 12.99 29.68 -10.15
CA VAL A 274 12.72 29.86 -8.70
C VAL A 274 13.32 31.16 -8.16
N TYR A 275 14.61 31.39 -8.39
CA TYR A 275 15.35 32.58 -7.97
C TYR A 275 16.52 32.85 -8.92
N PRO A 276 16.40 33.81 -9.85
CA PRO A 276 17.47 34.16 -10.77
C PRO A 276 18.73 34.65 -10.01
N LEU A 277 19.86 33.98 -10.23
CA LEU A 277 21.13 34.33 -9.60
C LEU A 277 21.75 35.54 -10.32
N LEU A 278 21.44 36.74 -9.83
CA LEU A 278 21.89 38.01 -10.38
C LEU A 278 22.89 38.71 -9.44
N GLY A 279 23.78 39.52 -10.03
CA GLY A 279 24.68 40.39 -9.27
C GLY A 279 25.61 39.61 -8.34
N ALA A 280 25.59 39.93 -7.05
CA ALA A 280 26.41 39.27 -6.02
C ALA A 280 26.03 37.79 -5.85
N HIS A 281 24.76 37.43 -6.02
CA HIS A 281 24.30 36.03 -5.94
C HIS A 281 24.90 35.16 -7.06
N ALA A 282 25.15 35.73 -8.24
CA ALA A 282 25.80 35.02 -9.33
C ALA A 282 27.24 34.60 -9.00
N GLN A 283 27.92 35.34 -8.11
CA GLN A 283 29.31 35.05 -7.71
C GLN A 283 29.42 33.84 -6.78
N ILE A 284 28.34 33.50 -6.08
CA ILE A 284 28.26 32.35 -5.16
C ILE A 284 27.41 31.22 -5.74
N ALA A 285 27.11 31.23 -7.05
CA ALA A 285 26.25 30.24 -7.69
C ALA A 285 26.74 28.79 -7.54
N ALA A 286 28.06 28.59 -7.41
CA ALA A 286 28.66 27.27 -7.18
C ALA A 286 28.77 26.88 -5.68
N GLN A 287 28.44 27.80 -4.77
CA GLN A 287 28.56 27.61 -3.32
C GLN A 287 27.18 27.32 -2.73
N CYS A 288 26.61 26.17 -3.07
CA CYS A 288 25.20 25.85 -2.78
C CYS A 288 24.81 26.08 -1.31
N LEU A 289 25.71 25.76 -0.37
CA LEU A 289 25.48 25.91 1.07
C LEU A 289 25.39 27.37 1.54
N GLU A 290 25.87 28.35 0.77
CA GLU A 290 25.68 29.78 1.08
C GLU A 290 24.20 30.16 1.07
N CYS A 291 23.40 29.52 0.21
CA CYS A 291 21.95 29.72 0.12
C CYS A 291 21.16 28.62 0.85
N HIS A 292 21.61 27.37 0.75
CA HIS A 292 20.90 26.17 1.21
C HIS A 292 21.44 25.62 2.54
N ALA A 293 22.00 26.47 3.40
CA ALA A 293 22.53 26.06 4.71
C ALA A 293 21.51 25.29 5.58
N ASN A 294 20.22 25.61 5.45
CA ASN A 294 19.12 24.95 6.16
C ASN A 294 18.39 23.90 5.31
N GLY A 295 19.01 23.45 4.22
CA GLY A 295 18.44 22.53 3.24
C GLY A 295 17.80 23.22 2.03
N TYR A 296 17.38 22.40 1.07
CA TYR A 296 16.82 22.81 -0.23
C TYR A 296 15.29 22.99 -0.20
N GLN A 297 14.64 22.61 0.90
CA GLN A 297 13.21 22.77 1.08
C GLN A 297 12.91 24.15 1.63
N ASN A 298 12.03 24.90 0.97
CA ASN A 298 11.58 26.23 1.40
C ASN A 298 12.72 27.23 1.62
N THR A 299 13.81 27.14 0.84
CA THR A 299 14.84 28.18 0.85
C THR A 299 14.19 29.53 0.49
N PRO A 300 14.32 30.56 1.34
CA PRO A 300 13.68 31.84 1.07
C PRO A 300 14.13 32.42 -0.28
N ASN A 301 13.20 32.95 -1.06
CA ASN A 301 13.46 33.57 -2.37
C ASN A 301 13.13 35.07 -2.40
N THR A 302 12.99 35.69 -1.23
CA THR A 302 12.80 37.13 -1.07
C THR A 302 14.02 37.74 -0.40
N CYS A 303 14.35 38.99 -0.74
CA CYS A 303 15.52 39.68 -0.18
C CYS A 303 15.48 39.67 1.35
N VAL A 304 14.36 40.09 1.95
CA VAL A 304 14.20 40.11 3.41
C VAL A 304 14.22 38.69 4.01
N GLY A 305 13.74 37.68 3.29
CA GLY A 305 13.75 36.29 3.77
C GLY A 305 15.16 35.78 4.08
N CYS A 306 16.16 36.21 3.30
CA CYS A 306 17.57 35.89 3.55
C CYS A 306 18.29 36.95 4.38
N HIS A 307 18.01 38.24 4.10
CA HIS A 307 18.77 39.38 4.62
C HIS A 307 18.04 40.15 5.73
N ILE A 308 17.14 39.51 6.47
CA ILE A 308 16.44 40.16 7.61
C ILE A 308 17.43 40.64 8.67
N THR A 309 18.54 39.92 8.87
CA THR A 309 19.61 40.33 9.80
C THR A 309 20.29 41.60 9.34
N ASP A 310 20.60 41.71 8.04
CA ASP A 310 21.21 42.90 7.45
C ASP A 310 20.26 44.10 7.54
N TYR A 311 18.99 43.88 7.19
CA TYR A 311 17.92 44.87 7.35
C TYR A 311 17.84 45.39 8.79
N ASN A 312 17.83 44.48 9.78
CA ASN A 312 17.72 44.83 11.19
C ASN A 312 18.96 45.54 11.76
N ASN A 313 20.14 45.27 11.19
CA ASN A 313 21.43 45.79 11.66
C ASN A 313 21.87 47.09 10.96
N ALA A 314 21.20 47.48 9.87
CA ALA A 314 21.50 48.74 9.19
C ALA A 314 21.36 49.94 10.13
N ARG A 315 22.32 50.87 10.05
CA ARG A 315 22.40 52.05 10.93
C ARG A 315 22.35 53.38 10.19
N ASP A 316 22.65 53.38 8.89
CA ASP A 316 22.77 54.58 8.09
C ASP A 316 22.16 54.36 6.69
N PRO A 317 20.86 54.65 6.51
CA PRO A 317 19.87 54.93 7.55
C PRO A 317 19.48 53.68 8.36
N ASN A 318 18.87 53.85 9.53
CA ASN A 318 18.39 52.72 10.34
C ASN A 318 17.03 52.22 9.81
N HIS A 319 17.00 51.05 9.18
CA HIS A 319 15.76 50.54 8.57
C HIS A 319 14.61 50.32 9.56
N ARG A 320 14.91 49.87 10.78
CA ARG A 320 13.89 49.55 11.79
C ARG A 320 13.30 50.79 12.44
N THR A 321 14.15 51.73 12.85
CA THR A 321 13.72 52.95 13.53
C THR A 321 13.00 53.89 12.57
N GLU A 322 13.46 53.98 11.32
CA GLU A 322 12.80 54.78 10.29
C GLU A 322 11.58 54.07 9.70
N GLY A 323 11.38 52.77 9.96
CA GLY A 323 10.20 52.04 9.51
C GLY A 323 10.14 51.82 8.00
N PHE A 324 11.30 51.59 7.36
CA PHE A 324 11.36 51.32 5.93
C PHE A 324 10.60 50.03 5.54
N PRO A 325 10.11 49.90 4.29
CA PRO A 325 9.49 48.67 3.82
C PRO A 325 10.53 47.57 3.60
N THR A 326 10.07 46.33 3.47
CA THR A 326 10.92 45.16 3.18
C THR A 326 11.07 44.87 1.68
N ASP A 327 10.54 45.74 0.83
CA ASP A 327 10.71 45.72 -0.63
C ASP A 327 12.09 46.28 -0.99
N CYS A 328 13.13 45.49 -0.68
CA CYS A 328 14.52 45.93 -0.75
C CYS A 328 14.92 46.49 -2.13
N GLN A 329 14.31 45.98 -3.21
CA GLN A 329 14.60 46.41 -4.58
C GLN A 329 14.23 47.87 -4.89
N ASP A 330 13.46 48.54 -4.03
CA ASP A 330 13.12 49.96 -4.19
C ASP A 330 14.35 50.86 -3.98
N CYS A 331 15.31 50.39 -3.20
CA CYS A 331 16.51 51.13 -2.81
C CYS A 331 17.81 50.40 -3.15
N HIS A 332 17.82 49.07 -3.18
CA HIS A 332 19.01 48.25 -3.31
C HIS A 332 18.96 47.41 -4.58
N SER A 333 20.13 46.98 -5.06
CA SER A 333 20.23 46.09 -6.21
C SER A 333 20.78 44.73 -5.81
N PRO A 334 20.47 43.65 -6.53
CA PRO A 334 21.10 42.34 -6.32
C PRO A 334 22.64 42.34 -6.46
N SER A 335 23.21 43.39 -7.06
CA SER A 335 24.66 43.55 -7.25
C SER A 335 25.37 44.13 -6.02
N SER A 336 24.69 44.98 -5.25
CA SER A 336 25.25 45.59 -4.03
C SER A 336 24.16 46.26 -3.20
N TRP A 337 24.32 46.19 -1.87
CA TRP A 337 23.53 46.97 -0.91
C TRP A 337 23.90 48.46 -0.93
N THR A 338 25.15 48.81 -1.24
CA THR A 338 25.63 50.20 -1.22
C THR A 338 26.32 50.59 -2.54
N PRO A 339 26.14 51.85 -3.00
CA PRO A 339 25.16 52.84 -2.50
C PRO A 339 23.72 52.40 -2.79
N SER A 340 22.75 52.92 -2.02
CA SER A 340 21.35 52.81 -2.44
C SER A 340 21.09 53.68 -3.67
N THR A 341 20.15 53.26 -4.51
CA THR A 341 19.76 53.97 -5.73
C THR A 341 18.58 54.93 -5.50
N PHE A 342 18.09 55.03 -4.27
CA PHE A 342 16.99 55.90 -3.91
C PHE A 342 17.37 57.37 -4.06
N ASN A 343 16.64 58.09 -4.92
CA ASN A 343 16.86 59.51 -5.17
C ASN A 343 15.63 60.31 -4.71
N HIS A 344 15.70 60.85 -3.48
CA HIS A 344 14.61 61.62 -2.89
C HIS A 344 14.33 62.91 -3.68
N ASP A 345 15.34 63.74 -3.95
CA ASP A 345 15.17 65.05 -4.61
C ASP A 345 14.65 64.95 -6.06
N ALA A 346 14.86 63.82 -6.75
CA ALA A 346 14.33 63.60 -8.09
C ALA A 346 12.84 63.20 -8.09
N GLN A 347 12.37 62.54 -7.03
CA GLN A 347 11.02 61.98 -6.95
C GLN A 347 10.09 62.80 -6.04
N TYR A 348 10.64 63.49 -5.04
CA TYR A 348 9.91 64.11 -3.94
C TYR A 348 10.46 65.52 -3.61
N PHE A 349 9.98 66.08 -2.49
CA PHE A 349 10.41 67.40 -2.03
C PHE A 349 11.93 67.47 -1.89
N PRO A 350 12.62 68.48 -2.47
CA PRO A 350 14.08 68.55 -2.40
C PRO A 350 14.58 68.84 -0.98
N ILE A 351 15.36 67.93 -0.42
CA ILE A 351 15.97 68.04 0.93
C ILE A 351 17.49 68.10 0.86
N TYR A 352 18.11 67.56 -0.20
CA TYR A 352 19.56 67.60 -0.41
C TYR A 352 20.03 68.81 -1.22
N SER A 353 19.16 69.81 -1.39
CA SER A 353 19.43 71.03 -2.15
C SER A 353 18.75 72.26 -1.54
N GLY A 354 19.11 73.46 -2.02
CA GLY A 354 18.54 74.72 -1.53
C GLY A 354 18.85 74.98 -0.04
N ARG A 355 17.88 75.56 0.68
CA ARG A 355 18.02 75.91 2.10
C ARG A 355 17.93 74.70 3.07
N HIS A 356 17.51 73.54 2.60
CA HIS A 356 17.42 72.31 3.41
C HIS A 356 18.69 71.45 3.34
N ASN A 357 19.59 71.74 2.39
CA ASN A 357 20.81 70.96 2.18
C ASN A 357 21.72 70.98 3.42
N GLY A 358 22.01 69.80 3.97
CA GLY A 358 22.90 69.63 5.12
C GLY A 358 22.28 69.95 6.48
N GLU A 359 21.00 70.33 6.51
CA GLU A 359 20.29 70.61 7.75
C GLU A 359 19.68 69.34 8.37
N TRP A 360 19.34 68.33 7.56
CA TRP A 360 18.59 67.15 7.99
C TRP A 360 19.21 65.86 7.46
N ASN A 361 19.37 64.88 8.35
CA ASN A 361 19.95 63.57 8.02
C ASN A 361 19.08 62.38 8.47
N VAL A 362 17.89 62.64 9.02
CA VAL A 362 16.95 61.61 9.51
C VAL A 362 15.59 61.82 8.86
N CYS A 363 15.00 60.76 8.31
CA CYS A 363 13.76 60.84 7.53
C CYS A 363 12.58 61.27 8.42
N ASN A 364 12.57 60.79 9.66
CA ASN A 364 11.57 61.11 10.67
C ASN A 364 11.53 62.59 11.11
N ASP A 365 12.52 63.42 10.76
CA ASP A 365 12.46 64.87 11.01
C ASP A 365 11.36 65.55 10.17
N CYS A 366 11.07 64.99 8.98
CA CYS A 366 10.04 65.49 8.07
C CYS A 366 8.82 64.56 8.04
N HIS A 367 9.03 63.25 8.13
CA HIS A 367 7.99 62.23 8.07
C HIS A 367 7.51 61.86 9.48
N ILE A 368 6.31 62.31 9.84
CA ILE A 368 5.88 62.39 11.25
C ILE A 368 5.12 61.15 11.74
N ALA A 369 4.92 60.16 10.89
CA ALA A 369 4.07 59.00 11.17
C ALA A 369 4.79 57.66 11.06
N GLY A 370 6.08 57.62 11.42
CA GLY A 370 6.91 56.43 11.37
C GLY A 370 6.98 55.87 9.95
N SER A 371 6.56 54.62 9.76
CA SER A 371 6.64 53.92 8.46
C SER A 371 5.73 54.50 7.36
N ASN A 372 4.86 55.45 7.67
CA ASN A 372 4.06 56.14 6.65
C ASN A 372 4.76 57.41 6.16
N PHE A 373 5.68 57.26 5.20
CA PHE A 373 6.40 58.36 4.56
C PHE A 373 5.50 59.29 3.72
N GLN A 374 4.21 59.00 3.55
CA GLN A 374 3.27 59.95 2.93
C GLN A 374 2.78 61.01 3.90
N GLN A 375 2.95 60.79 5.21
CA GLN A 375 2.61 61.79 6.23
C GLN A 375 3.85 62.60 6.59
N PHE A 376 3.83 63.87 6.20
CA PHE A 376 4.92 64.80 6.42
C PHE A 376 4.40 66.09 7.09
N SER A 377 5.31 66.85 7.67
CA SER A 377 4.98 68.15 8.23
C SER A 377 6.04 69.20 7.95
N CYS A 378 5.65 70.29 7.28
CA CYS A 378 6.50 71.47 7.11
C CYS A 378 6.40 72.42 8.31
N ILE A 379 5.34 72.30 9.11
CA ILE A 379 4.95 73.26 10.16
C ILE A 379 5.51 72.91 11.54
N GLN A 380 6.13 71.76 11.71
CA GLN A 380 6.82 71.42 12.96
C GLN A 380 8.24 72.02 13.03
N CYS A 381 8.67 72.71 11.97
CA CYS A 381 9.99 73.33 11.86
C CYS A 381 10.01 74.76 12.45
N HIS A 382 11.19 75.28 12.79
CA HIS A 382 11.35 76.56 13.46
C HIS A 382 10.88 77.79 12.63
N GLU A 383 11.00 77.76 11.30
CA GLU A 383 10.59 78.90 10.46
C GLU A 383 9.06 78.93 10.22
N HIS A 384 8.44 77.75 10.11
CA HIS A 384 7.03 77.62 9.79
C HIS A 384 6.13 77.30 10.97
N SER A 385 6.65 76.98 12.16
CA SER A 385 5.86 76.62 13.36
C SER A 385 5.11 77.77 14.01
N ASN A 386 5.47 79.02 13.69
CA ASN A 386 4.71 80.18 14.17
C ASN A 386 3.60 80.54 13.18
N LYS A 387 2.41 79.96 13.39
CA LYS A 387 1.22 80.21 12.57
C LYS A 387 0.95 81.70 12.35
N SER A 388 1.01 82.54 13.38
CA SER A 388 0.72 83.97 13.25
C SER A 388 1.68 84.71 12.33
N LYS A 389 2.95 84.28 12.28
CA LYS A 389 3.95 84.84 11.35
C LYS A 389 3.65 84.39 9.92
N VAL A 390 3.41 83.09 9.72
CA VAL A 390 3.09 82.53 8.40
C VAL A 390 1.80 83.12 7.84
N ASP A 391 0.75 83.26 8.65
CA ASP A 391 -0.52 83.87 8.27
C ASP A 391 -0.34 85.34 7.81
N LYS A 392 0.57 86.08 8.43
CA LYS A 392 0.86 87.47 8.05
C LYS A 392 1.55 87.57 6.69
N ASP A 393 2.48 86.65 6.42
CA ASP A 393 3.23 86.61 5.16
C ASP A 393 2.34 86.16 3.98
N HIS A 394 1.28 85.37 4.25
CA HIS A 394 0.34 84.86 3.25
C HIS A 394 -1.04 85.56 3.24
N LYS A 395 -1.17 86.72 3.89
CA LYS A 395 -2.47 87.42 4.08
C LYS A 395 -3.24 87.74 2.80
N ASP A 396 -2.51 87.92 1.70
CA ASP A 396 -3.05 88.30 0.39
C ASP A 396 -3.26 87.08 -0.53
N GLU A 397 -2.89 85.87 -0.07
CA GLU A 397 -2.96 84.66 -0.88
C GLU A 397 -4.31 83.95 -0.80
N ARG A 398 -4.93 83.79 -1.99
CA ARG A 398 -6.22 83.13 -2.11
C ARG A 398 -6.05 81.63 -1.95
N ASN A 399 -6.90 81.02 -1.12
CA ASN A 399 -6.88 79.59 -0.75
C ASN A 399 -5.68 79.16 0.11
N TYR A 400 -4.98 80.11 0.76
CA TYR A 400 -4.01 79.78 1.79
C TYR A 400 -4.66 79.00 2.95
N SER A 401 -4.04 77.89 3.34
CA SER A 401 -4.35 77.15 4.54
C SER A 401 -3.06 76.79 5.28
N TYR A 402 -3.07 76.92 6.60
CA TYR A 402 -1.91 76.55 7.42
C TYR A 402 -1.92 75.05 7.71
N THR A 403 -1.71 74.24 6.67
CA THR A 403 -1.60 72.78 6.74
C THR A 403 -0.39 72.30 5.92
N PRO A 404 0.28 71.20 6.31
CA PRO A 404 1.44 70.68 5.57
C PRO A 404 1.17 70.47 4.08
N THR A 405 -0.01 69.95 3.73
CA THR A 405 -0.42 69.69 2.35
C THR A 405 -0.56 70.99 1.54
N SER A 406 -1.21 72.02 2.09
CA SER A 406 -1.36 73.31 1.42
C SER A 406 -0.01 74.01 1.24
N CYS A 407 0.88 73.91 2.23
CA CYS A 407 2.26 74.40 2.11
C CYS A 407 3.02 73.70 0.96
N TYR A 408 2.91 72.37 0.86
CA TYR A 408 3.58 71.61 -0.19
C TYR A 408 3.00 71.88 -1.59
N GLU A 409 1.69 72.06 -1.71
CA GLU A 409 1.03 72.40 -2.98
C GLU A 409 1.50 73.75 -3.54
N CYS A 410 1.65 74.76 -2.68
CA CYS A 410 2.16 76.08 -3.09
C CYS A 410 3.68 76.09 -3.26
N HIS A 411 4.42 75.32 -2.45
CA HIS A 411 5.89 75.31 -2.43
C HIS A 411 6.48 73.92 -2.71
N PRO A 412 6.22 73.29 -3.88
CA PRO A 412 6.62 71.91 -4.15
C PRO A 412 8.15 71.70 -4.25
N ARG A 413 8.92 72.80 -4.33
CA ARG A 413 10.40 72.80 -4.40
C ARG A 413 11.06 73.58 -3.26
N GLY A 414 10.33 73.90 -2.20
CA GLY A 414 10.86 74.61 -1.03
C GLY A 414 11.35 76.04 -1.32
N ARG A 415 10.78 76.69 -2.33
CA ARG A 415 11.06 78.10 -2.68
C ARG A 415 9.81 78.93 -2.43
N SER A 416 10.00 80.05 -1.74
CA SER A 416 9.00 81.11 -1.56
C SER A 416 8.91 82.02 -2.79
#